data_AF-A0A535WSX7-F1
#
_entry.id   AF-A0A535WSX7-F1
#
_cell.length_a   1.000
_cell.length_b   1.000
_cell.length_c   1.000
_cell.angle_alpha   90.00
_cell.angle_beta   90.00
_cell.angle_gamma   90.00
#
_symmetry.space_group_name_H-M   'P 1'
#
loop_
_entity.id
_entity.type
_entity.pdbx_description
1 polymer ?
#
loop_
_entity_poly.entity_id
_entity_poly.type
_entity_poly.pdbx_seq_one_letter_code
_entity_poly.pdbx_strand_id
1 'polypeptide(L)'
;MIDQDQARKFWANWVRREIGGNDMVQEAAVGAALNEIVQGHDNQAAADAARRTAQSLGVGVSTSHPNPPPQGAREIVAGQPLACKLCGSKPAANMTIHEHNGRLVWMVHKTTRGPFCRDCGTALLRHHQNNTLFQGWFGIFSFFITPITLLLNLNAWRKIKALGPPQKDPNVESKIPAPLTPGKPLLSRPGPYVAGVVVAAVIAFVVVKTVDSGGCLDNRTELGNRMTRLHNAFVQTYNTDFKTINACDTVDCESAPKRHIAAALKTYNDGLGTICWPDKDKADATALINANTAMADAYTTWATATNDAEDQSLENSAREQDTRQSTADDILARDLGVPSASATT
;
A
#
# COMPACT_ATOMS: atom_id res chain seq x y z
N MET A 1 -1.90 6.45 -38.19
CA MET A 1 -1.35 5.36 -39.00
C MET A 1 -0.26 4.69 -38.18
N ILE A 2 -0.44 3.43 -37.81
CA ILE A 2 0.62 2.66 -37.14
C ILE A 2 1.79 2.55 -38.13
N ASP A 3 2.99 2.90 -37.69
CA ASP A 3 4.22 2.69 -38.44
C ASP A 3 4.41 1.19 -38.65
N GLN A 4 4.08 0.72 -39.85
CA GLN A 4 4.06 -0.71 -40.22
C GLN A 4 5.43 -1.37 -39.99
N ASP A 5 6.51 -0.60 -40.11
CA ASP A 5 7.87 -1.08 -39.86
C ASP A 5 8.15 -1.32 -38.38
N GLN A 6 7.60 -0.49 -37.49
CA GLN A 6 7.71 -0.69 -36.04
C GLN A 6 6.89 -1.90 -35.59
N ALA A 7 5.67 -2.06 -36.12
CA ALA A 7 4.83 -3.22 -35.82
C ALA A 7 5.51 -4.53 -36.26
N ARG A 8 6.10 -4.56 -37.47
CA ARG A 8 6.83 -5.73 -37.97
C ARG A 8 8.04 -6.07 -37.09
N LYS A 9 8.83 -5.08 -36.67
CA LYS A 9 9.98 -5.29 -35.76
C LYS A 9 9.56 -5.83 -34.40
N PHE A 10 8.48 -5.30 -33.83
CA PHE A 10 7.94 -5.78 -32.56
C PHE A 10 7.54 -7.26 -32.65
N TRP A 11 6.73 -7.60 -33.65
CA TRP A 11 6.24 -8.98 -33.84
C TRP A 11 7.34 -9.96 -34.22
N ALA A 12 8.33 -9.55 -35.03
CA ALA A 12 9.49 -10.39 -35.35
C ALA A 12 10.31 -10.75 -34.10
N ASN A 13 10.55 -9.78 -33.22
CA ASN A 13 11.25 -10.04 -31.96
C ASN A 13 10.43 -10.93 -31.02
N TRP A 14 9.12 -10.72 -30.95
CA TRP A 14 8.23 -11.54 -30.13
C TRP A 14 8.16 -12.98 -30.64
N VAL A 15 7.94 -13.21 -31.94
CA VAL A 15 7.88 -14.55 -32.56
C VAL A 15 9.18 -15.31 -32.34
N ARG A 16 10.34 -14.68 -32.52
CA ARG A 16 11.65 -15.31 -32.28
C ARG A 16 11.81 -15.79 -30.84
N ARG A 17 11.32 -15.02 -29.87
CA ARG A 17 11.46 -15.33 -28.43
C ARG A 17 10.43 -16.37 -27.96
N GLU A 18 9.20 -16.26 -28.42
CA GLU A 18 8.05 -16.99 -27.85
C GLU A 18 7.67 -18.24 -28.66
N ILE A 19 7.81 -18.20 -29.99
CA ILE A 19 7.46 -19.30 -30.89
C ILE A 19 8.72 -20.05 -31.33
N GLY A 20 9.76 -19.33 -31.75
CA GLY A 20 10.98 -19.91 -32.32
C GLY A 20 10.72 -20.56 -33.70
N GLY A 21 11.39 -21.67 -33.99
CA GLY A 21 11.32 -22.37 -35.28
C GLY A 21 12.34 -21.86 -36.30
N ASN A 22 12.31 -22.42 -37.52
CA ASN A 22 13.16 -21.96 -38.63
C ASN A 22 12.65 -20.62 -39.20
N ASP A 23 13.48 -19.95 -40.00
CA ASP A 23 13.18 -18.60 -40.52
C ASP A 23 11.86 -18.55 -41.30
N MET A 24 11.51 -19.62 -42.02
CA MET A 24 10.26 -19.73 -42.76
C MET A 24 9.03 -19.75 -41.83
N VAL A 25 9.09 -20.52 -40.74
CA VAL A 25 8.04 -20.57 -39.72
C VAL A 25 7.91 -19.21 -39.02
N GLN A 26 9.04 -18.58 -38.69
CA GLN A 26 9.04 -17.27 -38.04
C GLN A 26 8.44 -16.20 -38.94
N GLU A 27 8.81 -16.15 -40.23
CA GLU A 27 8.31 -15.17 -41.17
C GLU A 27 6.79 -15.32 -41.42
N ALA A 28 6.31 -16.55 -41.59
CA ALA A 28 4.89 -16.84 -41.75
C ALA A 28 4.07 -16.48 -40.50
N ALA A 29 4.61 -16.74 -39.30
CA ALA A 29 3.96 -16.38 -38.04
C ALA A 29 3.88 -14.85 -37.84
N VAL A 30 4.93 -14.10 -38.22
CA VAL A 30 4.91 -12.64 -38.19
C VAL A 30 3.89 -12.09 -39.19
N GLY A 31 3.81 -12.65 -40.40
CA GLY A 31 2.82 -12.26 -41.40
C GLY A 31 1.39 -12.45 -40.92
N ALA A 32 1.11 -13.58 -40.26
CA ALA A 32 -0.20 -13.86 -39.68
C ALA A 32 -0.59 -12.86 -38.58
N ALA A 33 0.34 -12.51 -37.68
CA ALA A 33 0.08 -11.49 -36.65
C ALA A 33 -0.21 -10.11 -37.26
N LEU A 34 0.57 -9.69 -38.26
CA LEU A 34 0.37 -8.38 -38.89
C LEU A 34 -0.95 -8.28 -39.65
N ASN A 35 -1.42 -9.36 -40.26
CA ASN A 35 -2.70 -9.39 -40.94
C ASN A 35 -3.88 -9.13 -39.98
N GLU A 36 -3.85 -9.69 -38.77
CA GLU A 36 -4.87 -9.42 -37.73
C GLU A 36 -4.86 -7.96 -37.29
N ILE A 37 -3.66 -7.36 -37.14
CA ILE A 37 -3.52 -5.94 -36.77
C ILE A 37 -4.04 -5.02 -37.88
N VAL A 38 -3.79 -5.36 -39.15
CA VAL A 38 -4.32 -4.60 -40.30
C VAL A 38 -5.84 -4.67 -40.38
N GLN A 39 -6.43 -5.79 -39.96
CA GLN A 39 -7.89 -5.96 -39.86
C GLN A 39 -8.51 -5.27 -38.63
N GLY A 40 -7.70 -4.64 -37.78
CA GLY A 40 -8.15 -3.91 -36.60
C GLY A 40 -8.46 -4.81 -35.40
N HIS A 41 -8.05 -6.08 -35.43
CA HIS A 41 -8.16 -6.97 -34.28
C HIS A 41 -7.09 -6.66 -33.22
N ASP A 42 -7.32 -7.14 -32.00
CA ASP A 42 -6.42 -6.88 -30.88
C ASP A 42 -5.11 -7.69 -30.93
N ASN A 43 -4.18 -7.34 -30.04
CA ASN A 43 -2.87 -8.00 -29.96
C ASN A 43 -2.96 -9.49 -29.53
N GLN A 44 -4.07 -9.91 -28.90
CA GLN A 44 -4.24 -11.30 -28.49
C GLN A 44 -4.64 -12.17 -29.68
N ALA A 45 -5.56 -11.69 -30.52
CA ALA A 45 -5.92 -12.31 -31.79
C ALA A 45 -4.69 -12.46 -32.71
N ALA A 46 -3.85 -11.42 -32.79
CA ALA A 46 -2.60 -11.45 -33.54
C ALA A 46 -1.60 -12.49 -33.02
N ALA A 47 -1.44 -12.62 -31.70
CA ALA A 47 -0.58 -13.64 -31.09
C ALA A 47 -1.10 -15.06 -31.34
N ASP A 48 -2.42 -15.26 -31.28
CA ASP A 48 -3.04 -16.57 -31.52
C ASP A 48 -2.97 -16.97 -32.99
N ALA A 49 -3.13 -16.03 -33.92
CA ALA A 49 -2.92 -16.27 -35.35
C ALA A 49 -1.48 -16.69 -35.64
N ALA A 50 -0.48 -16.02 -35.06
CA ALA A 50 0.92 -16.39 -35.19
C ALA A 50 1.20 -17.82 -34.70
N ARG A 51 0.65 -18.19 -33.53
CA ARG A 51 0.81 -19.56 -32.97
C ARG A 51 0.15 -20.62 -33.84
N ARG A 52 -1.07 -20.39 -34.33
CA ARG A 52 -1.78 -21.34 -35.21
C ARG A 52 -1.01 -21.56 -36.51
N THR A 53 -0.52 -20.49 -37.13
CA THR A 53 0.28 -20.57 -38.37
C THR A 53 1.58 -21.32 -38.13
N ALA A 54 2.31 -21.01 -37.04
CA ALA A 54 3.52 -21.73 -36.70
C ALA A 54 3.28 -23.22 -36.42
N GLN A 55 2.17 -23.56 -35.75
CA GLN A 55 1.77 -24.95 -35.52
C GLN A 55 1.43 -25.67 -36.83
N SER A 56 0.70 -25.04 -37.75
CA SER A 56 0.39 -25.65 -39.06
C SER A 56 1.64 -25.92 -39.91
N LEU A 57 2.68 -25.09 -39.78
CA LEU A 57 3.93 -25.23 -40.51
C LEU A 57 4.94 -26.14 -39.80
N GLY A 58 4.80 -26.30 -38.48
CA GLY A 58 5.62 -27.16 -37.63
C GLY A 58 5.24 -28.64 -37.64
N VAL A 59 4.08 -29.01 -38.19
CA VAL A 59 3.63 -30.42 -38.34
C VAL A 59 4.35 -31.14 -39.51
N GLY A 60 5.23 -30.46 -40.26
CA GLY A 60 5.83 -30.98 -41.51
C GLY A 60 7.35 -31.11 -41.60
N VAL A 61 8.15 -30.82 -40.56
CA VAL A 61 9.62 -30.94 -40.65
C VAL A 61 10.17 -31.84 -39.53
N SER A 62 10.48 -33.08 -39.92
CA SER A 62 11.36 -34.00 -39.16
C SER A 62 12.70 -33.34 -38.88
N THR A 63 12.99 -33.07 -37.61
CA THR A 63 14.37 -33.11 -37.11
C THR A 63 14.46 -34.25 -36.11
N SER A 64 15.43 -35.12 -36.33
CA SER A 64 15.73 -36.32 -35.55
C SER A 64 15.93 -35.98 -34.07
N HIS A 65 14.96 -36.36 -33.24
CA HIS A 65 15.17 -36.65 -31.83
C HIS A 65 14.92 -38.16 -31.63
N PRO A 66 15.75 -38.88 -30.86
CA PRO A 66 15.39 -40.23 -30.44
C PRO A 66 14.06 -40.13 -29.69
N ASN A 67 13.11 -40.99 -30.05
CA ASN A 67 11.81 -41.11 -29.38
C ASN A 67 11.97 -41.02 -27.85
N PRO A 68 11.15 -40.24 -27.13
CA PRO A 68 10.96 -40.54 -25.72
C PRO A 68 10.42 -41.98 -25.64
N PRO A 69 10.93 -42.84 -24.74
CA PRO A 69 10.33 -44.15 -24.57
C PRO A 69 8.84 -43.96 -24.25
N PRO A 70 7.96 -44.88 -24.69
CA PRO A 70 6.53 -44.76 -24.46
C PRO A 70 6.31 -44.52 -22.97
N GLN A 71 5.48 -43.52 -22.67
CA GLN A 71 4.93 -43.26 -21.34
C GLN A 71 3.99 -44.43 -20.99
N GLY A 72 4.56 -45.62 -20.81
CA GLY A 72 4.10 -46.51 -19.77
C GLY A 72 4.25 -45.71 -18.48
N ALA A 73 3.12 -45.51 -17.80
CA ALA A 73 3.12 -45.05 -16.42
C ALA A 73 4.21 -45.82 -15.66
N ARG A 74 5.34 -45.17 -15.41
CA ARG A 74 6.13 -45.50 -14.21
C ARG A 74 5.29 -44.99 -13.07
N GLU A 75 4.33 -45.83 -12.71
CA GLU A 75 3.79 -45.96 -11.39
C GLU A 75 4.88 -45.54 -10.40
N ILE A 76 4.59 -44.48 -9.64
CA ILE A 76 5.43 -44.08 -8.54
C ILE A 76 5.41 -45.26 -7.58
N VAL A 77 6.40 -46.14 -7.70
CA VAL A 77 6.70 -47.11 -6.67
C VAL A 77 7.14 -46.28 -5.47
N ALA A 78 6.20 -46.07 -4.55
CA ALA A 78 6.49 -45.63 -3.20
C ALA A 78 7.49 -46.62 -2.61
N GLY A 79 8.77 -46.24 -2.59
CA GLY A 79 9.84 -47.10 -2.06
C GLY A 79 11.24 -46.92 -2.66
N GLN A 80 11.41 -46.25 -3.80
CA GLN A 80 12.76 -45.99 -4.34
C GLN A 80 13.34 -44.69 -3.76
N PRO A 81 14.55 -44.70 -3.16
CA PRO A 81 15.15 -43.49 -2.60
C PRO A 81 15.47 -42.50 -3.73
N LEU A 82 14.76 -41.37 -3.74
CA LEU A 82 15.01 -40.26 -4.65
C LEU A 82 16.48 -39.83 -4.54
N ALA A 83 17.14 -39.62 -5.70
CA ALA A 83 18.48 -39.07 -5.77
C ALA A 83 18.43 -37.53 -5.90
N CYS A 84 19.41 -36.85 -5.33
CA CYS A 84 19.50 -35.39 -5.38
C CYS A 84 19.77 -34.90 -6.82
N LYS A 85 18.97 -33.93 -7.30
CA LYS A 85 19.10 -33.33 -8.64
C LYS A 85 20.45 -32.63 -8.89
N LEU A 86 21.15 -32.22 -7.84
CA LEU A 86 22.46 -31.56 -7.94
C LEU A 86 23.61 -32.56 -7.91
N CYS A 87 23.79 -33.28 -6.80
CA CYS A 87 24.95 -34.15 -6.55
C CYS A 87 24.68 -35.66 -6.64
N GLY A 88 23.46 -36.09 -7.01
CA GLY A 88 23.10 -37.51 -7.11
C GLY A 88 22.95 -38.27 -5.78
N SER A 89 23.26 -37.64 -4.63
CA SER A 89 23.23 -38.32 -3.32
C SER A 89 21.82 -38.67 -2.84
N LYS A 90 21.72 -39.75 -2.06
CA LYS A 90 20.51 -40.23 -1.36
C LYS A 90 20.71 -40.13 0.17
N PRO A 91 19.67 -40.01 1.00
CA PRO A 91 18.27 -39.81 0.62
C PRO A 91 18.02 -38.37 0.16
N ALA A 92 17.10 -38.20 -0.80
CA ALA A 92 16.60 -36.89 -1.22
C ALA A 92 15.08 -36.81 -1.06
N ALA A 93 14.55 -35.60 -0.96
CA ALA A 93 13.10 -35.36 -0.90
C ALA A 93 12.68 -34.29 -1.90
N ASN A 94 11.52 -34.50 -2.54
CA ASN A 94 10.90 -33.50 -3.39
C ASN A 94 10.45 -32.30 -2.54
N MET A 95 11.03 -31.15 -2.83
CA MET A 95 10.71 -29.89 -2.17
C MET A 95 10.72 -28.73 -3.18
N THR A 96 10.03 -27.67 -2.80
CA THR A 96 10.00 -26.41 -3.53
C THR A 96 10.56 -25.35 -2.61
N ILE A 97 11.59 -24.64 -3.07
CA ILE A 97 12.20 -23.53 -2.35
C ILE A 97 11.93 -22.26 -3.14
N HIS A 98 11.38 -21.27 -2.47
CA HIS A 98 11.01 -19.98 -3.03
C HIS A 98 12.03 -18.91 -2.61
N GLU A 99 12.29 -17.97 -3.51
CA GLU A 99 13.01 -16.73 -3.24
C GLU A 99 12.20 -15.57 -3.77
N HIS A 100 12.04 -14.57 -2.93
CA HIS A 100 11.36 -13.34 -3.28
C HIS A 100 12.35 -12.18 -3.20
N ASN A 101 12.66 -11.58 -4.35
CA ASN A 101 13.49 -10.38 -4.39
C ASN A 101 12.59 -9.18 -4.68
N GLY A 102 12.31 -8.40 -3.64
CA GLY A 102 11.73 -7.08 -3.77
C GLY A 102 12.78 -6.11 -4.30
N ARG A 103 12.50 -5.47 -5.44
CA ARG A 103 13.17 -4.21 -5.80
C ARG A 103 12.12 -3.13 -5.74
N LEU A 104 12.57 -1.88 -5.64
CA LEU A 104 11.67 -0.73 -5.44
C LEU A 104 10.57 -0.66 -6.51
N VAL A 105 10.90 -1.02 -7.77
CA VAL A 105 10.01 -0.88 -8.94
C VAL A 105 9.51 -2.22 -9.48
N TRP A 106 10.23 -3.33 -9.29
CA TRP A 106 9.81 -4.64 -9.77
C TRP A 106 10.18 -5.75 -8.80
N MET A 107 9.52 -6.89 -8.91
CA MET A 107 9.75 -8.05 -8.06
C MET A 107 10.17 -9.25 -8.90
N VAL A 108 11.15 -10.00 -8.39
CA VAL A 108 11.62 -11.23 -9.03
C VAL A 108 11.39 -12.39 -8.09
N HIS A 109 10.47 -13.26 -8.48
CA HIS A 109 10.24 -14.52 -7.78
C HIS A 109 11.06 -15.62 -8.46
N LYS A 110 11.87 -16.32 -7.68
CA LYS A 110 12.57 -17.52 -8.14
C LYS A 110 12.02 -18.72 -7.39
N THR A 111 11.74 -19.79 -8.11
CA THR A 111 11.25 -21.03 -7.52
C THR A 111 12.11 -22.20 -7.97
N THR A 112 12.78 -22.84 -7.02
CA THR A 112 13.63 -23.99 -7.28
C THR A 112 12.92 -25.27 -6.84
N ARG A 113 12.60 -26.14 -7.80
CA ARG A 113 11.88 -27.41 -7.57
C ARG A 113 12.77 -28.61 -7.85
N GLY A 114 12.66 -29.63 -7.00
CA GLY A 114 13.21 -30.95 -7.26
C GLY A 114 13.53 -31.75 -6.00
N PRO A 115 14.03 -32.98 -6.19
CA PRO A 115 14.58 -33.76 -5.10
C PRO A 115 15.95 -33.20 -4.70
N PHE A 116 16.10 -32.82 -3.43
CA PHE A 116 17.38 -32.39 -2.87
C PHE A 116 17.76 -33.26 -1.67
N CYS A 117 19.03 -33.63 -1.57
CA CYS A 117 19.57 -34.22 -0.34
C CYS A 117 19.66 -33.14 0.75
N ARG A 118 19.92 -33.57 2.00
CA ARG A 118 19.98 -32.67 3.15
C ARG A 118 20.90 -31.47 2.94
N ASP A 119 22.14 -31.71 2.52
CA ASP A 119 23.18 -30.66 2.49
C ASP A 119 22.95 -29.68 1.33
N CYS A 120 22.67 -30.19 0.13
CA CYS A 120 22.26 -29.38 -1.03
C CYS A 120 21.00 -28.57 -0.75
N GLY A 121 19.97 -29.20 -0.17
CA GLY A 121 18.73 -28.53 0.20
C GLY A 121 18.97 -27.43 1.24
N THR A 122 19.82 -27.68 2.24
CA THR A 122 20.17 -26.69 3.27
C THR A 122 20.92 -25.50 2.67
N ALA A 123 21.91 -25.75 1.81
CA ALA A 123 22.67 -24.69 1.15
C ALA A 123 21.75 -23.78 0.31
N LEU A 124 20.88 -24.41 -0.48
CA LEU A 124 19.93 -23.73 -1.36
C LEU A 124 18.89 -22.94 -0.56
N LEU A 125 18.30 -23.54 0.47
CA LEU A 125 17.33 -22.89 1.36
C LEU A 125 17.95 -21.65 2.04
N ARG A 126 19.16 -21.79 2.62
CA ARG A 126 19.84 -20.67 3.29
C ARG A 126 20.22 -19.55 2.32
N HIS A 127 20.56 -19.88 1.08
CA HIS A 127 20.83 -18.88 0.05
C HIS A 127 19.55 -18.10 -0.32
N HIS A 128 18.49 -18.80 -0.69
CA HIS A 128 17.21 -18.19 -1.07
C HIS A 128 16.58 -17.39 0.08
N GLN A 129 16.60 -17.92 1.31
CA GLN A 129 16.12 -17.20 2.50
C GLN A 129 16.94 -15.95 2.79
N ASN A 130 18.27 -16.00 2.67
CA ASN A 130 19.10 -14.82 2.88
C ASN A 130 18.79 -13.72 1.84
N ASN A 131 18.66 -14.07 0.56
CA ASN A 131 18.32 -13.10 -0.47
C ASN A 131 16.92 -12.50 -0.22
N THR A 132 15.95 -13.35 0.15
CA THR A 132 14.59 -12.92 0.50
C THR A 132 14.58 -11.97 1.68
N LEU A 133 15.31 -12.27 2.75
CA LEU A 133 15.42 -11.41 3.93
C LEU A 133 16.21 -10.12 3.65
N PHE A 134 17.10 -10.11 2.67
CA PHE A 134 17.86 -8.93 2.31
C PHE A 134 17.07 -7.99 1.39
N GLN A 135 16.43 -8.53 0.34
CA GLN A 135 15.81 -7.74 -0.73
C GLN A 135 14.28 -7.67 -0.64
N GLY A 136 13.63 -8.62 0.02
CA GLY A 136 12.17 -8.74 0.03
C GLY A 136 11.41 -7.51 0.57
N TRP A 137 12.06 -6.62 1.32
CA TRP A 137 11.37 -5.56 2.07
C TRP A 137 11.23 -4.23 1.33
N PHE A 138 11.92 -4.02 0.21
CA PHE A 138 12.06 -2.69 -0.39
C PHE A 138 10.88 -2.25 -1.27
N GLY A 139 9.86 -3.08 -1.47
CA GLY A 139 8.66 -2.72 -2.22
C GLY A 139 7.41 -2.83 -1.35
N ILE A 140 6.41 -1.98 -1.58
CA ILE A 140 5.15 -1.93 -0.79
C ILE A 140 4.48 -3.31 -0.74
N PHE A 141 4.19 -3.91 -1.90
CA PHE A 141 3.62 -5.26 -1.96
C PHE A 141 4.61 -6.34 -1.49
N SER A 142 5.91 -6.11 -1.71
CA SER A 142 6.96 -7.06 -1.34
C SER A 142 7.11 -7.19 0.18
N PHE A 143 6.83 -6.12 0.94
CA PHE A 143 6.78 -6.13 2.39
C PHE A 143 5.81 -7.20 2.92
N PHE A 144 4.65 -7.36 2.27
CA PHE A 144 3.65 -8.37 2.64
C PHE A 144 3.91 -9.76 2.02
N ILE A 145 4.48 -9.83 0.82
CA ILE A 145 4.78 -11.11 0.15
C ILE A 145 5.97 -11.84 0.80
N THR A 146 6.93 -11.09 1.34
CA THR A 146 8.13 -11.64 1.99
C THR A 146 7.81 -12.60 3.13
N PRO A 147 6.99 -12.25 4.16
CA PRO A 147 6.63 -13.18 5.22
C PRO A 147 5.90 -14.41 4.69
N ILE A 148 5.03 -14.27 3.69
CA ILE A 148 4.35 -15.40 3.05
C ILE A 148 5.36 -16.36 2.41
N THR A 149 6.34 -15.82 1.68
CA THR A 149 7.39 -16.62 1.02
C THR A 149 8.26 -17.35 2.05
N LEU A 150 8.59 -16.70 3.16
CA LEU A 150 9.33 -17.32 4.27
C LEU A 150 8.55 -18.48 4.91
N LEU A 151 7.22 -18.33 5.05
CA LEU A 151 6.34 -19.39 5.55
C LEU A 151 6.24 -20.58 4.58
N LEU A 152 6.10 -20.34 3.27
CA LEU A 152 6.08 -21.42 2.26
C LEU A 152 7.36 -22.26 2.32
N ASN A 153 8.50 -21.62 2.57
CA ASN A 153 9.80 -22.28 2.73
C ASN A 153 9.92 -23.13 4.00
N LEU A 154 9.02 -22.99 4.98
CA LEU A 154 9.02 -23.82 6.19
C LEU A 154 8.77 -25.30 5.88
N ASN A 155 7.96 -25.58 4.86
CA ASN A 155 7.73 -26.96 4.41
C ASN A 155 9.02 -27.60 3.86
N ALA A 156 9.77 -26.87 3.03
CA ALA A 156 11.06 -27.33 2.54
C ALA A 156 12.06 -27.54 3.70
N TRP A 157 12.09 -26.62 4.67
CA TRP A 157 12.92 -26.75 5.86
C TRP A 157 12.61 -28.01 6.67
N ARG A 158 11.32 -28.31 6.93
CA ARG A 158 10.90 -29.52 7.63
C ARG A 158 11.37 -30.80 6.90
N LYS A 159 11.18 -30.85 5.57
CA LYS A 159 11.64 -31.97 4.75
C LYS A 159 13.15 -32.14 4.80
N ILE A 160 13.92 -31.05 4.70
CA ILE A 160 15.39 -31.09 4.81
C ILE A 160 15.83 -31.62 6.17
N LYS A 161 15.20 -31.16 7.25
CA LYS A 161 15.53 -31.58 8.62
C LYS A 161 15.24 -33.07 8.87
N ALA A 162 14.26 -33.64 8.18
CA ALA A 162 13.91 -35.06 8.28
C ALA A 162 14.87 -35.99 7.50
N LEU A 163 15.74 -35.46 6.64
CA LEU A 163 16.65 -36.29 5.84
C LEU A 163 17.89 -36.73 6.64
N GLY A 164 18.31 -37.97 6.43
CA GLY A 164 19.61 -38.49 6.89
C GLY A 164 20.80 -37.85 6.15
N PRO A 165 22.04 -38.20 6.54
CA PRO A 165 23.25 -37.71 5.86
C PRO A 165 23.31 -38.14 4.40
N PRO A 166 23.83 -37.28 3.50
CA PRO A 166 23.92 -37.60 2.09
C PRO A 166 24.96 -38.71 1.85
N GLN A 167 24.52 -39.78 1.22
CA GLN A 167 25.33 -40.89 0.73
C GLN A 167 25.42 -40.79 -0.79
N LYS A 168 26.64 -40.73 -1.33
CA LYS A 168 26.87 -40.64 -2.78
C LYS A 168 26.67 -42.01 -3.41
N ASP A 169 25.84 -42.06 -4.45
CA ASP A 169 25.69 -43.23 -5.30
C ASP A 169 26.65 -43.08 -6.50
N PRO A 170 27.71 -43.89 -6.62
CA PRO A 170 28.69 -43.77 -7.71
C PRO A 170 28.10 -44.06 -9.09
N ASN A 171 26.93 -44.69 -9.16
CA ASN A 171 26.27 -45.05 -10.42
C ASN A 171 25.29 -43.99 -10.93
N VAL A 172 25.16 -42.85 -10.23
CA VAL A 172 24.26 -41.76 -10.62
C VAL A 172 25.06 -40.59 -11.18
N GLU A 173 24.85 -40.30 -12.46
CA GLU A 173 25.40 -39.11 -13.11
C GLU A 173 24.79 -37.84 -12.46
N SER A 174 25.65 -36.90 -12.09
CA SER A 174 25.26 -35.72 -11.32
C SER A 174 25.94 -34.46 -11.83
N LYS A 175 25.29 -33.30 -11.63
CA LYS A 175 25.80 -32.00 -12.11
C LYS A 175 27.04 -31.53 -11.35
N ILE A 176 27.16 -31.93 -10.09
CA ILE A 176 28.30 -31.60 -9.24
C ILE A 176 28.83 -32.86 -8.54
N PRO A 177 30.15 -33.00 -8.38
CA PRO A 177 30.77 -34.24 -7.91
C PRO A 177 30.57 -34.52 -6.41
N ALA A 178 30.15 -33.52 -5.62
CA ALA A 178 29.93 -33.64 -4.18
C ALA A 178 28.74 -32.78 -3.72
N PRO A 179 28.11 -33.09 -2.57
CA PRO A 179 27.07 -32.25 -1.98
C PRO A 179 27.56 -30.82 -1.74
N LEU A 180 26.68 -29.83 -1.92
CA LEU A 180 26.99 -28.43 -1.60
C LEU A 180 27.23 -28.27 -0.10
N THR A 181 28.26 -27.50 0.26
CA THR A 181 28.49 -27.10 1.65
C THR A 181 27.36 -26.19 2.13
N PRO A 182 26.62 -26.54 3.22
CA PRO A 182 25.55 -25.70 3.77
C PRO A 182 25.96 -24.28 4.18
N GLY A 183 27.27 -24.06 4.33
CA GLY A 183 27.86 -22.78 4.70
C GLY A 183 27.40 -22.28 6.07
N LYS A 184 27.52 -20.96 6.27
CA LYS A 184 27.12 -20.30 7.52
C LYS A 184 25.62 -20.46 7.81
N PRO A 185 25.21 -20.63 9.09
CA PRO A 185 23.81 -20.57 9.52
C PRO A 185 23.13 -19.28 9.06
N LEU A 186 21.80 -19.30 8.93
CA LEU A 186 21.03 -18.18 8.38
C LEU A 186 21.24 -16.89 9.19
N LEU A 187 21.22 -16.96 10.52
CA LEU A 187 21.38 -15.80 11.42
C LEU A 187 22.78 -15.19 11.38
N SER A 188 23.77 -15.87 10.83
CA SER A 188 25.13 -15.33 10.64
C SER A 188 25.32 -14.67 9.28
N ARG A 189 24.24 -14.51 8.51
CA ARG A 189 24.23 -13.86 7.19
C ARG A 189 23.58 -12.47 7.31
N PRO A 190 23.85 -11.53 6.39
CA PRO A 190 23.35 -10.16 6.49
C PRO A 190 21.82 -10.03 6.34
N GLY A 191 21.15 -10.95 5.62
CA GLY A 191 19.72 -10.86 5.32
C GLY A 191 18.83 -10.65 6.55
N PRO A 192 18.87 -11.53 7.57
CA PRO A 192 18.09 -11.35 8.80
C PRO A 192 18.29 -10.00 9.50
N TYR A 193 19.49 -9.43 9.49
CA TYR A 193 19.75 -8.13 10.12
C TYR A 193 19.11 -6.99 9.33
N VAL A 194 19.20 -7.02 7.98
CA VAL A 194 18.50 -6.05 7.13
C VAL A 194 16.99 -6.14 7.34
N ALA A 195 16.43 -7.36 7.36
CA ALA A 195 15.03 -7.59 7.66
C ALA A 195 14.63 -6.98 9.02
N GLY A 196 15.41 -7.24 10.07
CA GLY A 196 15.19 -6.71 11.41
C GLY A 196 15.21 -5.19 11.45
N VAL A 197 16.20 -4.55 10.80
CA VAL A 197 16.29 -3.09 10.72
C VAL A 197 15.11 -2.48 9.99
N VAL A 198 14.70 -3.04 8.84
CA VAL A 198 13.57 -2.51 8.07
C VAL A 198 12.26 -2.63 8.86
N VAL A 199 12.00 -3.80 9.47
CA VAL A 199 10.81 -4.01 10.30
C VAL A 199 10.82 -3.06 11.51
N ALA A 200 11.95 -2.91 12.19
CA ALA A 200 12.08 -1.97 13.31
C ALA A 200 11.85 -0.52 12.89
N ALA A 201 12.38 -0.09 11.73
CA ALA A 201 12.18 1.25 11.21
C ALA A 201 10.70 1.53 10.85
N VAL A 202 10.01 0.55 10.25
CA VAL A 202 8.57 0.66 9.95
C VAL A 202 7.76 0.76 11.25
N ILE A 203 8.05 -0.07 12.24
CA ILE A 203 7.39 -0.01 13.55
C ILE A 203 7.63 1.34 14.21
N ALA A 204 8.89 1.81 14.25
CA ALA A 204 9.22 3.11 14.83
C ALA A 204 8.49 4.26 14.11
N PHE A 205 8.45 4.25 12.78
CA PHE A 205 7.70 5.25 12.01
C PHE A 205 6.21 5.25 12.36
N VAL A 206 5.58 4.07 12.40
CA VAL A 206 4.16 3.95 12.78
C VAL A 206 3.93 4.44 14.20
N VAL A 207 4.79 4.05 15.16
CA VAL A 207 4.68 4.48 16.56
C VAL A 207 4.82 5.99 16.70
N VAL A 208 5.84 6.60 16.09
CA VAL A 208 6.02 8.07 16.12
C VAL A 208 4.79 8.77 15.56
N LYS A 209 4.26 8.30 14.44
CA LYS A 209 3.03 8.86 13.85
C LYS A 209 1.82 8.71 14.78
N THR A 210 1.66 7.58 15.45
CA THR A 210 0.55 7.40 16.39
C THR A 210 0.67 8.29 17.63
N VAL A 211 1.90 8.54 18.11
CA VAL A 211 2.16 9.41 19.26
C VAL A 211 1.95 10.87 18.91
N ASP A 212 2.50 11.35 17.79
CA ASP A 212 2.32 12.75 17.33
C ASP A 212 0.84 13.08 17.07
N SER A 213 0.06 12.08 16.69
CA SER A 213 -1.38 12.18 16.45
C SER A 213 -2.22 12.14 17.72
N GLY A 214 -1.67 11.79 18.90
CA GLY A 214 -2.45 11.53 20.11
C GLY A 214 -3.49 10.40 19.92
N GLY A 215 -3.29 9.50 18.94
CA GLY A 215 -4.27 8.50 18.52
C GLY A 215 -5.34 8.99 17.52
N CYS A 216 -5.35 10.28 17.16
CA CYS A 216 -6.25 10.83 16.14
C CYS A 216 -5.70 10.56 14.72
N LEU A 217 -6.42 9.75 13.93
CA LEU A 217 -6.01 9.40 12.56
C LEU A 217 -6.36 10.46 11.52
N ASP A 218 -7.00 11.56 11.92
CA ASP A 218 -7.35 12.66 11.02
C ASP A 218 -6.09 13.42 10.60
N ASN A 219 -5.94 13.62 9.28
CA ASN A 219 -4.89 14.48 8.77
C ASN A 219 -5.23 15.97 9.02
N ARG A 220 -4.21 16.83 9.04
CA ARG A 220 -4.37 18.27 9.33
C ARG A 220 -5.36 18.97 8.38
N THR A 221 -5.40 18.58 7.11
CA THR A 221 -6.31 19.16 6.12
C THR A 221 -7.77 18.86 6.44
N GLU A 222 -8.08 17.62 6.82
CA GLU A 222 -9.43 17.22 7.22
C GLU A 222 -9.86 17.94 8.49
N LEU A 223 -8.95 18.08 9.45
CA LEU A 223 -9.18 18.82 10.69
C LEU A 223 -9.52 20.29 10.42
N GLY A 224 -8.73 20.94 9.56
CA GLY A 224 -9.00 22.31 9.10
C GLY A 224 -10.36 22.42 8.41
N ASN A 225 -10.69 21.52 7.47
CA ASN A 225 -11.96 21.53 6.75
C ASN A 225 -13.18 21.36 7.68
N ARG A 226 -13.06 20.52 8.72
CA ARG A 226 -14.11 20.34 9.74
C ARG A 226 -14.31 21.61 10.55
N MET A 227 -13.22 22.21 11.04
CA MET A 227 -13.27 23.49 11.77
C MET A 227 -13.88 24.60 10.91
N THR A 228 -13.43 24.76 9.67
CA THR A 228 -13.97 25.77 8.73
C THR A 228 -15.46 25.61 8.48
N ARG A 229 -15.97 24.38 8.35
CA ARG A 229 -17.43 24.15 8.18
C ARG A 229 -18.22 24.61 9.40
N LEU A 230 -17.71 24.34 10.60
CA LEU A 230 -18.35 24.76 11.84
C LEU A 230 -18.32 26.28 11.99
N HIS A 231 -17.16 26.90 11.76
CA HIS A 231 -16.97 28.35 11.77
C HIS A 231 -17.94 29.04 10.78
N ASN A 232 -18.00 28.59 9.53
CA ASN A 232 -18.86 29.18 8.51
C ASN A 232 -20.35 29.08 8.87
N ALA A 233 -20.78 27.96 9.46
CA ALA A 233 -22.15 27.80 9.93
C ALA A 233 -22.49 28.79 11.06
N PHE A 234 -21.56 28.98 12.01
CA PHE A 234 -21.71 29.99 13.06
C PHE A 234 -21.75 31.42 12.49
N VAL A 235 -20.79 31.78 11.65
CA VAL A 235 -20.70 33.14 11.05
C VAL A 235 -21.93 33.48 10.23
N GLN A 236 -22.52 32.50 9.53
CA GLN A 236 -23.76 32.71 8.80
C GLN A 236 -24.92 33.12 9.74
N THR A 237 -25.08 32.41 10.86
CA THR A 237 -26.08 32.76 11.88
C THR A 237 -25.77 34.12 12.49
N TYR A 238 -24.53 34.33 12.92
CA TYR A 238 -24.07 35.57 13.53
C TYR A 238 -24.38 36.78 12.64
N ASN A 239 -23.96 36.77 11.36
CA ASN A 239 -24.19 37.87 10.43
C ASN A 239 -25.69 38.13 10.18
N THR A 240 -26.50 37.07 10.12
CA THR A 240 -27.94 37.18 9.91
C THR A 240 -28.62 37.82 11.11
N ASP A 241 -28.32 37.35 12.32
CA ASP A 241 -28.94 37.81 13.56
C ASP A 241 -28.47 39.21 13.94
N PHE A 242 -27.19 39.51 13.74
CA PHE A 242 -26.65 40.85 14.01
C PHE A 242 -27.28 41.91 13.09
N LYS A 243 -27.58 41.55 11.84
CA LYS A 243 -28.35 42.42 10.94
C LYS A 243 -29.77 42.65 11.45
N THR A 244 -30.42 41.63 12.01
CA THR A 244 -31.75 41.77 12.64
C THR A 244 -31.68 42.67 13.88
N ILE A 245 -30.66 42.50 14.74
CA ILE A 245 -30.44 43.34 15.93
C ILE A 245 -30.33 44.82 15.51
N ASN A 246 -29.48 45.13 14.52
CA ASN A 246 -29.30 46.50 14.03
C ASN A 246 -30.56 47.12 13.39
N ALA A 247 -31.54 46.31 13.02
CA ALA A 247 -32.80 46.76 12.42
C ALA A 247 -33.94 46.90 13.44
N CYS A 248 -33.71 46.55 14.70
CA CYS A 248 -34.70 46.67 15.77
C CYS A 248 -34.74 48.09 16.35
N ASP A 249 -35.95 48.56 16.69
CA ASP A 249 -36.17 49.85 17.35
C ASP A 249 -36.49 49.71 18.85
N THR A 250 -36.49 48.49 19.39
CA THR A 250 -36.84 48.20 20.80
C THR A 250 -36.00 47.03 21.34
N VAL A 251 -35.69 47.07 22.63
CA VAL A 251 -34.92 46.02 23.33
C VAL A 251 -35.58 44.64 23.22
N ASP A 252 -36.93 44.58 23.26
CA ASP A 252 -37.68 43.32 23.12
C ASP A 252 -37.49 42.65 21.75
N CYS A 253 -37.34 43.43 20.68
CA CYS A 253 -37.12 42.94 19.31
C CYS A 253 -35.77 42.19 19.19
N GLU A 254 -34.76 42.64 19.93
CA GLU A 254 -33.39 42.11 19.84
C GLU A 254 -33.16 40.85 20.69
N SER A 255 -34.05 40.56 21.64
CA SER A 255 -33.93 39.44 22.58
C SER A 255 -33.84 38.07 21.89
N ALA A 256 -34.63 37.85 20.83
CA ALA A 256 -34.63 36.59 20.08
C ALA A 256 -33.32 36.34 19.28
N PRO A 257 -32.84 37.25 18.42
CA PRO A 257 -31.59 37.05 17.70
C PRO A 257 -30.37 36.92 18.63
N LYS A 258 -30.33 37.63 19.76
CA LYS A 258 -29.25 37.47 20.77
C LYS A 258 -29.19 36.04 21.32
N ARG A 259 -30.34 35.43 21.65
CA ARG A 259 -30.40 34.02 22.11
C ARG A 259 -30.03 33.04 21.00
N HIS A 260 -30.36 33.35 19.75
CA HIS A 260 -30.04 32.49 18.62
C HIS A 260 -28.52 32.45 18.35
N ILE A 261 -27.81 33.57 18.48
CA ILE A 261 -26.34 33.62 18.47
C ILE A 261 -25.75 32.75 19.59
N ALA A 262 -26.26 32.86 20.82
CA ALA A 262 -25.80 32.02 21.94
C ALA A 262 -26.02 30.51 21.67
N ALA A 263 -27.16 30.14 21.08
CA ALA A 263 -27.43 28.75 20.69
C ALA A 263 -26.51 28.25 19.55
N ALA A 264 -26.17 29.12 18.60
CA ALA A 264 -25.24 28.80 17.52
C ALA A 264 -23.82 28.52 18.05
N LEU A 265 -23.34 29.31 19.02
CA LEU A 265 -22.06 29.06 19.70
C LEU A 265 -22.04 27.72 20.44
N LYS A 266 -23.14 27.35 21.09
CA LYS A 266 -23.27 26.02 21.71
C LYS A 266 -23.21 24.90 20.68
N THR A 267 -23.89 25.07 19.55
CA THR A 267 -23.84 24.11 18.43
C THR A 267 -22.42 24.02 17.84
N TYR A 268 -21.70 25.13 17.76
CA TYR A 268 -20.29 25.15 17.37
C TYR A 268 -19.45 24.31 18.35
N ASN A 269 -19.62 24.52 19.66
CA ASN A 269 -18.93 23.74 20.68
C ASN A 269 -19.26 22.24 20.66
N ASP A 270 -20.52 21.88 20.44
CA ASP A 270 -20.93 20.48 20.26
C ASP A 270 -20.17 19.86 19.07
N GLY A 271 -20.07 20.60 17.96
CA GLY A 271 -19.28 20.21 16.79
C GLY A 271 -17.79 20.04 17.09
N LEU A 272 -17.16 21.02 17.76
CA LEU A 272 -15.76 20.97 18.18
C LEU A 272 -15.48 19.80 19.14
N GLY A 273 -16.44 19.47 20.00
CA GLY A 273 -16.36 18.33 20.93
C GLY A 273 -16.37 16.97 20.25
N THR A 274 -16.89 16.87 19.01
CA THR A 274 -16.84 15.63 18.21
C THR A 274 -15.50 15.40 17.51
N ILE A 275 -14.60 16.38 17.55
CA ILE A 275 -13.32 16.32 16.87
C ILE A 275 -12.28 15.67 17.80
N CYS A 276 -11.54 14.69 17.28
CA CYS A 276 -10.35 14.17 17.95
C CYS A 276 -9.19 15.14 17.71
N TRP A 277 -8.82 15.89 18.74
CA TRP A 277 -7.73 16.86 18.65
C TRP A 277 -6.37 16.22 18.94
N PRO A 278 -5.39 16.34 18.02
CA PRO A 278 -4.01 15.97 18.32
C PRO A 278 -3.47 16.76 19.52
N ASP A 279 -2.52 16.21 20.26
CA ASP A 279 -2.01 16.82 21.51
C ASP A 279 -1.51 18.27 21.31
N LYS A 280 -0.94 18.56 20.14
CA LYS A 280 -0.45 19.90 19.78
C LYS A 280 -1.56 20.95 19.61
N ASP A 281 -2.76 20.56 19.18
CA ASP A 281 -3.87 21.49 18.84
C ASP A 281 -4.94 21.50 19.96
N LYS A 282 -4.85 20.57 20.92
CA LYS A 282 -5.85 20.35 21.97
C LYS A 282 -6.01 21.55 22.90
N ALA A 283 -4.92 22.26 23.20
CA ALA A 283 -4.95 23.45 24.05
C ALA A 283 -5.74 24.59 23.38
N ASP A 284 -5.46 24.87 22.12
CA ASP A 284 -6.11 25.94 21.37
C ASP A 284 -7.57 25.63 21.07
N ALA A 285 -7.89 24.36 20.75
CA ALA A 285 -9.28 23.92 20.64
C ALA A 285 -10.06 24.09 21.95
N THR A 286 -9.43 23.79 23.09
CA THR A 286 -10.03 24.02 24.42
C THR A 286 -10.23 25.52 24.69
N ALA A 287 -9.26 26.36 24.33
CA ALA A 287 -9.35 27.80 24.47
C ALA A 287 -10.52 28.39 23.64
N LEU A 288 -10.70 27.92 22.40
CA LEU A 288 -11.83 28.31 21.56
C LEU A 288 -13.18 27.86 22.15
N ILE A 289 -13.29 26.61 22.63
CA ILE A 289 -14.52 26.12 23.29
C ILE A 289 -14.87 26.99 24.50
N ASN A 290 -13.88 27.36 25.31
CA ASN A 290 -14.08 28.23 26.46
C ASN A 290 -14.49 29.64 26.04
N ALA A 291 -13.88 30.21 25.00
CA ALA A 291 -14.24 31.52 24.48
C ALA A 291 -15.65 31.55 23.89
N ASN A 292 -16.04 30.51 23.13
CA ASN A 292 -17.40 30.32 22.63
C ASN A 292 -18.42 30.24 23.78
N THR A 293 -18.08 29.56 24.88
CA THR A 293 -18.94 29.45 26.06
C THR A 293 -19.13 30.81 26.72
N ALA A 294 -18.03 31.54 26.95
CA ALA A 294 -18.08 32.87 27.54
C ALA A 294 -18.87 33.87 26.68
N MET A 295 -18.70 33.81 25.36
CA MET A 295 -19.48 34.61 24.42
C MET A 295 -20.97 34.23 24.45
N ALA A 296 -21.31 32.93 24.48
CA ALA A 296 -22.70 32.49 24.56
C ALA A 296 -23.39 32.96 25.86
N ASP A 297 -22.68 32.93 26.99
CA ASP A 297 -23.17 33.43 28.27
C ASP A 297 -23.37 34.96 28.24
N ALA A 298 -22.45 35.70 27.63
CA ALA A 298 -22.57 37.15 27.45
C ALA A 298 -23.79 37.51 26.58
N TYR A 299 -24.02 36.82 25.45
CA TYR A 299 -25.19 37.03 24.61
C TYR A 299 -26.50 36.63 25.28
N THR A 300 -26.48 35.55 26.08
CA THR A 300 -27.65 35.14 26.88
C THR A 300 -28.01 36.21 27.91
N THR A 301 -27.00 36.82 28.55
CA THR A 301 -27.17 37.92 29.50
C THR A 301 -27.64 39.19 28.78
N TRP A 302 -27.04 39.54 27.64
CA TRP A 302 -27.46 40.70 26.84
C TRP A 302 -28.92 40.59 26.41
N ALA A 303 -29.40 39.39 26.09
CA ALA A 303 -30.80 39.14 25.76
C ALA A 303 -31.79 39.36 26.93
N THR A 304 -31.34 39.63 28.15
CA THR A 304 -32.21 39.94 29.31
C THR A 304 -32.34 41.43 29.59
N ALA A 305 -31.70 42.30 28.80
CA ALA A 305 -31.84 43.74 28.93
C ALA A 305 -33.32 44.16 28.88
N THR A 306 -33.70 45.14 29.71
CA THR A 306 -35.08 45.63 29.80
C THR A 306 -35.24 47.08 29.38
N ASN A 307 -34.13 47.80 29.18
CA ASN A 307 -34.08 49.20 28.82
C ASN A 307 -32.77 49.52 28.07
N ASP A 308 -32.75 50.62 27.32
CA ASP A 308 -31.64 50.97 26.42
C ASP A 308 -30.28 51.16 27.14
N ALA A 309 -30.28 51.66 28.38
CA ALA A 309 -29.06 51.88 29.15
C ALA A 309 -28.43 50.55 29.60
N GLU A 310 -29.26 49.60 30.04
CA GLU A 310 -28.83 48.23 30.35
C GLU A 310 -28.34 47.52 29.08
N ASP A 311 -29.07 47.68 27.97
CA ASP A 311 -28.72 47.07 26.68
C ASP A 311 -27.32 47.50 26.21
N GLN A 312 -27.05 48.81 26.20
CA GLN A 312 -25.76 49.36 25.80
C GLN A 312 -24.60 48.89 26.71
N SER A 313 -24.85 48.74 28.01
CA SER A 313 -23.83 48.21 28.94
C SER A 313 -23.50 46.73 28.66
N LEU A 314 -24.52 45.94 28.34
CA LEU A 314 -24.36 44.50 28.06
C LEU A 314 -23.79 44.25 26.67
N GLU A 315 -24.11 45.09 25.68
CA GLU A 315 -23.50 45.07 24.34
C GLU A 315 -21.97 45.20 24.44
N ASN A 316 -21.46 46.18 25.21
CA ASN A 316 -20.02 46.37 25.38
C ASN A 316 -19.35 45.11 25.96
N SER A 317 -20.02 44.44 26.90
CA SER A 317 -19.53 43.20 27.51
C SER A 317 -19.53 42.03 26.51
N ALA A 318 -20.56 41.95 25.65
CA ALA A 318 -20.65 40.96 24.58
C ALA A 318 -19.56 41.16 23.52
N ARG A 319 -19.33 42.40 23.06
CA ARG A 319 -18.28 42.75 22.09
C ARG A 319 -16.87 42.41 22.58
N GLU A 320 -16.62 42.51 23.88
CA GLU A 320 -15.35 42.06 24.46
C GLU A 320 -15.19 40.55 24.31
N GLN A 321 -16.24 39.77 24.52
CA GLN A 321 -16.19 38.31 24.31
C GLN A 321 -16.07 37.94 22.84
N ASP A 322 -16.69 38.68 21.91
CA ASP A 322 -16.52 38.47 20.46
C ASP A 322 -15.04 38.57 20.06
N THR A 323 -14.36 39.59 20.58
CA THR A 323 -12.93 39.82 20.30
C THR A 323 -12.07 38.66 20.81
N ARG A 324 -12.38 38.15 22.01
CA ARG A 324 -11.68 37.00 22.61
C ARG A 324 -11.95 35.72 21.82
N GLN A 325 -13.20 35.51 21.40
CA GLN A 325 -13.62 34.37 20.60
C GLN A 325 -12.91 34.38 19.23
N SER A 326 -12.93 35.50 18.52
CA SER A 326 -12.25 35.65 17.23
C SER A 326 -10.74 35.42 17.35
N THR A 327 -10.11 35.91 18.42
CA THR A 327 -8.68 35.67 18.67
C THR A 327 -8.37 34.17 18.86
N ALA A 328 -9.20 33.46 19.64
CA ALA A 328 -9.02 32.03 19.86
C ALA A 328 -9.27 31.21 18.58
N ASP A 329 -10.26 31.61 17.79
CA ASP A 329 -10.60 30.97 16.51
C ASP A 329 -9.46 31.16 15.49
N ASP A 330 -8.91 32.37 15.37
CA ASP A 330 -7.76 32.69 14.50
C ASP A 330 -6.49 31.93 14.89
N ILE A 331 -6.22 31.78 16.19
CA ILE A 331 -5.10 30.99 16.69
C ILE A 331 -5.22 29.55 16.21
N LEU A 332 -6.36 28.92 16.45
CA LEU A 332 -6.59 27.54 16.05
C LEU A 332 -6.57 27.37 14.52
N ALA A 333 -7.21 28.28 13.78
CA ALA A 333 -7.22 28.26 12.31
C ALA A 333 -5.80 28.31 11.73
N ARG A 334 -4.94 29.20 12.26
CA ARG A 334 -3.54 29.33 11.85
C ARG A 334 -2.76 28.05 12.12
N ASP A 335 -2.93 27.42 13.28
CA ASP A 335 -2.17 26.23 13.67
C ASP A 335 -2.58 24.97 12.87
N LEU A 336 -3.83 24.98 12.38
CA LEU A 336 -4.35 24.04 11.40
C LEU A 336 -3.93 24.37 9.95
N GLY A 337 -3.33 25.53 9.70
CA GLY A 337 -2.95 25.99 8.36
C GLY A 337 -4.15 26.36 7.49
N VAL A 338 -5.28 26.70 8.12
CA VAL A 338 -6.45 27.27 7.43
C VAL A 338 -6.14 28.75 7.17
N PRO A 339 -6.30 29.24 5.93
CA PRO A 339 -6.16 30.67 5.65
C PRO A 339 -7.14 31.45 6.54
N SER A 340 -6.64 32.45 7.26
CA SER A 340 -7.50 33.35 8.04
C SER A 340 -8.54 33.94 7.09
N ALA A 341 -9.82 33.72 7.40
CA ALA A 341 -10.89 34.46 6.77
C ALA A 341 -10.78 35.90 7.29
N SER A 342 -9.95 36.72 6.64
CA SER A 342 -9.89 38.14 6.96
C SER A 342 -11.31 38.69 6.93
N ALA A 343 -11.79 39.16 8.08
CA ALA A 343 -13.04 39.89 8.19
C ALA A 343 -13.02 40.94 7.09
N THR A 344 -13.91 40.80 6.11
CA THR A 344 -14.10 41.83 5.12
C THR A 344 -14.86 42.93 5.84
N THR A 345 -14.10 43.98 6.20
CA THR A 345 -14.57 45.26 6.73
C THR A 345 -15.78 45.80 5.97
#